data_AF-A0AAN8G5R8-F1
#
_entry.id   AF-A0AAN8G5R8-F1
#
_cell.length_a   1.000
_cell.length_b   1.000
_cell.length_c   1.000
_cell.angle_alpha   90.00
_cell.angle_beta   90.00
_cell.angle_gamma   90.00
#
_symmetry.space_group_name_H-M   'P 1'
#
loop_
_entity.id
_entity.type
_entity.pdbx_description
1 polymer ?
#
loop_
_entity_poly.entity_id
_entity_poly.type
_entity_poly.pdbx_seq_one_letter_code
_entity_poly.pdbx_strand_id
1 'polypeptide(L)'
;MPDLGKSITWPEPPVVLAPFVSKLKVMHQRWRAAAILATMPQHLRESLPEKLAAFMALNGRRERWGYTRSWKGDYLAMSEEPSYNPLKYRSAMTALRTTNPFNKVLFSTFFQVIQFSFQFKSHH
;
A
#
# COMPACT_ATOMS: atom_id res chain seq x y z
N MET A 1 13.72 18.35 -1.81
CA MET A 1 13.85 17.42 -2.97
C MET A 1 14.10 18.27 -4.20
N PRO A 2 15.01 17.89 -5.11
CA PRO A 2 15.17 18.58 -6.39
C PRO A 2 13.83 18.60 -7.15
N ASP A 3 13.57 19.64 -7.95
CA ASP A 3 12.29 19.77 -8.66
C ASP A 3 12.02 18.63 -9.66
N LEU A 4 13.11 18.04 -10.20
CA LEU A 4 13.08 16.95 -11.18
C LEU A 4 12.15 17.25 -12.37
N GLY A 5 12.08 18.51 -12.79
CA GLY A 5 11.22 18.94 -13.90
C GLY A 5 9.72 18.92 -13.55
N LYS A 6 9.33 19.07 -12.28
CA LYS A 6 7.92 19.22 -11.88
C LYS A 6 7.33 20.50 -12.44
N SER A 7 8.10 21.60 -12.40
CA SER A 7 7.66 22.92 -12.82
C SER A 7 8.00 23.23 -14.28
N ILE A 8 8.36 22.23 -15.08
CA ILE A 8 8.72 22.45 -16.48
C ILE A 8 7.48 22.82 -17.29
N THR A 9 7.53 23.98 -17.94
CA THR A 9 6.52 24.42 -18.90
C THR A 9 6.91 23.93 -20.29
N TRP A 10 6.10 23.04 -20.87
CA TRP A 10 6.33 22.57 -22.24
C TRP A 10 5.95 23.66 -23.24
N PRO A 11 6.80 24.00 -24.22
CA PRO A 11 6.44 24.93 -25.26
C PRO A 11 5.30 24.38 -26.12
N GLU A 12 4.55 25.27 -26.76
CA GLU A 12 3.53 24.88 -27.72
C GLU A 12 4.18 24.23 -28.94
N PRO A 13 3.79 22.98 -29.29
CA PRO A 13 4.40 22.29 -30.40
C PRO A 13 3.86 22.79 -31.75
N PRO A 14 4.72 22.94 -32.78
CA PRO A 14 4.25 23.02 -34.16
C PRO A 14 3.37 21.81 -34.51
N VAL A 15 2.34 22.00 -35.34
CA VAL A 15 1.33 20.96 -35.65
C VAL A 15 1.96 19.63 -36.07
N VAL A 16 2.99 19.66 -36.91
CA VAL A 16 3.71 18.48 -37.40
C VAL A 16 4.43 17.72 -36.27
N LEU A 17 4.88 18.44 -35.23
CA LEU A 17 5.64 17.89 -34.10
C LEU A 17 4.75 17.53 -32.90
N ALA A 18 3.45 17.84 -32.94
CA ALA A 18 2.55 17.55 -31.82
C ALA A 18 2.54 16.06 -31.39
N PRO A 19 2.55 15.06 -32.30
CA PRO A 19 2.64 13.65 -31.91
C PRO A 19 3.98 13.30 -31.24
N PHE A 20 5.06 13.93 -31.70
CA PHE A 20 6.40 13.73 -31.13
C PHE A 20 6.52 14.33 -29.73
N VAL A 21 6.06 15.57 -29.54
CA VAL A 21 6.05 16.24 -28.23
C VAL A 21 5.16 15.49 -27.23
N SER A 22 4.06 14.90 -27.69
CA SER A 22 3.23 14.03 -26.84
C SER A 22 4.00 12.82 -26.32
N LYS A 23 4.78 12.15 -27.18
CA LYS A 23 5.66 11.04 -26.77
C LYS A 23 6.76 11.49 -25.82
N LEU A 24 7.38 12.64 -26.08
CA LEU A 24 8.41 13.23 -25.20
C LEU A 24 7.86 13.52 -23.79
N LYS A 25 6.63 14.04 -23.68
CA LYS A 25 5.97 14.26 -22.39
C LYS A 25 5.84 12.95 -21.61
N VAL A 26 5.43 11.86 -22.26
CA VAL A 26 5.34 10.54 -21.62
C VAL A 26 6.72 10.04 -21.18
N MET A 27 7.75 10.18 -22.04
CA MET A 27 9.13 9.81 -21.70
C MET A 27 9.64 10.60 -20.50
N HIS A 28 9.40 11.91 -20.46
CA HIS A 28 9.75 12.76 -19.33
C HIS A 28 9.05 12.32 -18.04
N GLN A 29 7.75 12.03 -18.08
CA GLN A 29 7.03 11.53 -16.90
C GLN A 29 7.58 10.18 -16.40
N ARG A 30 7.93 9.26 -17.31
CA ARG A 30 8.54 7.97 -16.95
C ARG A 30 9.93 8.15 -16.34
N TRP A 31 10.78 8.95 -16.98
CA TRP A 31 12.10 9.30 -16.44
C TRP A 31 11.97 9.94 -15.06
N ARG A 32 11.06 10.91 -14.90
CA ARG A 32 10.85 11.60 -13.63
C ARG A 32 10.39 10.67 -12.53
N ALA A 33 9.44 9.76 -12.83
CA ALA A 33 9.04 8.72 -11.91
C ALA A 33 10.24 7.84 -11.51
N ALA A 34 11.03 7.37 -12.48
CA ALA A 34 12.23 6.58 -12.20
C ALA A 34 13.27 7.35 -11.37
N ALA A 35 13.47 8.64 -11.62
CA ALA A 35 14.38 9.50 -10.86
C ALA A 35 13.90 9.68 -9.41
N ILE A 36 12.61 9.91 -9.19
CA ILE A 36 12.02 9.98 -7.84
C ILE A 36 12.21 8.65 -7.13
N LEU A 37 11.89 7.54 -7.79
CA LEU A 37 12.08 6.20 -7.22
C LEU A 37 13.53 5.94 -6.89
N ALA A 38 14.48 6.33 -7.75
CA ALA A 38 15.92 6.18 -7.54
C ALA A 38 16.41 6.85 -6.24
N THR A 39 15.82 7.99 -5.86
CA THR A 39 16.15 8.67 -4.59
C THR A 39 15.52 8.03 -3.35
N MET A 40 14.53 7.16 -3.52
CA MET A 40 13.82 6.53 -2.41
C MET A 40 14.65 5.38 -1.78
N PRO A 41 14.80 5.35 -0.45
CA PRO A 41 15.39 4.22 0.27
C PRO A 41 14.72 2.88 -0.06
N GLN A 42 15.51 1.79 -0.09
CA GLN A 42 15.02 0.46 -0.47
C GLN A 42 13.86 -0.03 0.41
N HIS A 43 13.93 0.20 1.73
CA HIS A 43 12.86 -0.20 2.66
C HIS A 43 11.51 0.49 2.39
N LEU A 44 11.49 1.67 1.76
CA LEU A 44 10.25 2.34 1.35
C LEU A 44 9.71 1.78 0.04
N ARG A 45 10.59 1.27 -0.84
CA ARG A 45 10.20 0.69 -2.13
C ARG A 45 9.48 -0.64 -1.97
N GLU A 46 9.79 -1.42 -0.94
CA GLU A 46 9.18 -2.74 -0.71
C GLU A 46 7.66 -2.69 -0.59
N SER A 47 7.13 -1.61 0.00
CA SER A 47 5.68 -1.40 0.18
C SER A 47 5.03 -0.49 -0.88
N LEU A 48 5.81 -0.07 -1.89
CA LEU A 48 5.35 0.92 -2.86
C LEU A 48 4.21 0.41 -3.74
N PRO A 49 4.26 -0.81 -4.31
CA PRO A 49 3.15 -1.32 -5.13
C PRO A 49 1.82 -1.32 -4.39
N GLU A 50 1.81 -1.77 -3.14
CA GLU A 50 0.64 -1.82 -2.28
C GLU A 50 0.13 -0.41 -1.97
N LYS A 51 1.04 0.53 -1.67
CA LYS A 51 0.69 1.93 -1.44
C LYS A 51 0.14 2.61 -2.69
N LEU A 52 0.63 2.29 -3.88
CA LEU A 52 0.10 2.80 -5.15
C LEU A 52 -1.31 2.25 -5.40
N ALA A 53 -1.53 0.95 -5.20
CA ALA A 53 -2.85 0.35 -5.32
C ALA A 53 -3.86 0.99 -4.34
N ALA A 54 -3.44 1.20 -3.09
CA ALA A 54 -4.26 1.87 -2.09
C ALA A 54 -4.49 3.35 -2.42
N PHE A 55 -3.49 4.06 -2.94
CA PHE A 55 -3.66 5.43 -3.42
C PHE A 55 -4.73 5.49 -4.52
N MET A 56 -4.67 4.61 -5.51
CA MET A 56 -5.68 4.56 -6.57
C MET A 56 -7.10 4.30 -6.03
N ALA A 57 -7.24 3.47 -4.99
CA ALA A 57 -8.54 3.12 -4.43
C ALA A 57 -9.08 4.15 -3.42
N LEU A 58 -8.21 4.79 -2.63
CA LEU A 58 -8.58 5.55 -1.44
C LEU A 58 -8.30 7.06 -1.55
N ASN A 59 -7.47 7.50 -2.49
CA ASN A 59 -7.15 8.92 -2.64
C ASN A 59 -8.42 9.74 -2.87
N GLY A 60 -8.58 10.82 -2.09
CA GLY A 60 -9.77 11.68 -2.10
C GLY A 60 -11.02 11.08 -1.44
N ARG A 61 -11.04 9.79 -1.11
CA ARG A 61 -12.18 9.11 -0.45
C ARG A 61 -11.96 8.93 1.05
N ARG A 62 -10.71 8.80 1.47
CA ARG A 62 -10.33 8.62 2.88
C ARG A 62 -9.16 9.53 3.20
N GLU A 63 -9.35 10.44 4.16
CA GLU A 63 -8.32 11.40 4.57
C GLU A 63 -7.07 10.67 5.09
N ARG A 64 -7.27 9.64 5.92
CA ARG A 64 -6.19 8.88 6.56
C ARG A 64 -6.32 7.39 6.26
N TRP A 65 -5.43 6.89 5.42
CA TRP A 65 -5.32 5.47 5.07
C TRP A 65 -3.94 4.88 5.43
N GLY A 66 -3.18 5.56 6.29
CA GLY A 66 -1.96 5.01 6.89
C GLY A 66 -0.77 4.93 5.93
N TYR A 67 -0.67 5.82 4.94
CA TYR A 67 0.44 5.84 3.98
C TYR A 67 1.80 6.21 4.59
N THR A 68 1.81 6.89 5.74
CA THR A 68 3.00 7.37 6.45
C THR A 68 3.80 6.27 7.15
N ARG A 69 3.16 5.13 7.49
CA ARG A 69 3.85 4.00 8.13
C ARG A 69 4.39 3.00 7.11
N SER A 70 5.32 2.15 7.54
CA SER A 70 5.75 1.00 6.75
C SER A 70 4.65 -0.05 6.69
N TRP A 71 4.41 -0.63 5.51
CA TRP A 71 3.45 -1.72 5.36
C TRP A 71 4.20 -3.04 5.26
N LYS A 72 4.01 -3.91 6.26
CA LYS A 72 4.79 -5.13 6.40
C LYS A 72 4.02 -6.42 6.05
N GLY A 73 2.68 -6.36 6.02
CA GLY A 73 1.80 -7.47 5.66
C GLY A 73 1.49 -8.39 6.84
N ASP A 74 2.48 -9.17 7.30
CA ASP A 74 2.32 -10.16 8.38
C ASP A 74 2.61 -9.53 9.76
N TYR A 75 1.70 -8.68 10.25
CA TYR A 75 1.93 -7.91 11.47
C TYR A 75 1.89 -8.77 12.74
N LEU A 76 1.08 -9.84 12.78
CA LEU A 76 0.98 -10.72 13.96
C LEU A 76 2.24 -11.55 14.21
N ALA A 77 3.09 -11.73 13.19
CA ALA A 77 4.39 -12.36 13.34
C ALA A 77 5.45 -11.44 13.98
N MET A 78 5.16 -10.14 14.13
CA MET A 78 6.13 -9.14 14.60
C MET A 78 5.97 -8.89 16.09
N SER A 79 7.10 -8.74 16.78
CA SER A 79 7.14 -8.41 18.21
C SER A 79 6.74 -6.98 18.53
N GLU A 80 6.58 -6.14 17.52
CA GLU A 80 6.20 -4.73 17.65
C GLU A 80 4.70 -4.53 17.88
N GLU A 81 3.87 -5.56 17.67
CA GLU A 81 2.42 -5.51 17.93
C GLU A 81 2.13 -5.73 19.43
N PRO A 82 1.69 -4.71 20.17
CA PRO A 82 1.51 -4.81 21.62
C PRO A 82 0.31 -5.69 22.03
N SER A 83 -0.60 -5.97 21.08
CA SER A 83 -1.91 -6.56 21.37
C SER A 83 -1.95 -8.08 21.25
N TYR A 84 -0.91 -8.72 20.70
CA TYR A 84 -0.93 -10.15 20.39
C TYR A 84 0.42 -10.83 20.63
N ASN A 85 0.40 -12.10 21.03
CA ASN A 85 1.62 -12.87 21.27
C ASN A 85 2.11 -13.54 19.95
N PRO A 86 3.28 -13.12 19.40
CA PRO A 86 3.76 -13.65 18.12
C PRO A 86 4.14 -15.13 18.16
N LEU A 87 4.49 -15.69 19.33
CA LEU A 87 4.79 -17.11 19.45
C LEU A 87 3.52 -17.95 19.26
N LYS A 88 2.41 -17.52 19.88
CA LYS A 88 1.10 -18.16 19.68
C LYS A 88 0.68 -18.10 18.21
N TYR A 89 0.89 -16.94 17.57
CA TYR A 89 0.66 -16.79 16.13
C TYR A 89 1.39 -17.84 15.30
N ARG A 90 2.72 -17.92 15.48
CA ARG A 90 3.60 -18.77 14.68
C ARG A 90 3.28 -20.24 14.89
N SER A 91 3.02 -20.67 16.12
CA SER A 91 2.59 -22.05 16.41
C SER A 91 1.27 -22.39 15.71
N ALA A 92 0.29 -21.49 15.74
CA ALA A 92 -0.98 -21.69 15.04
C ALA A 92 -0.80 -21.75 13.52
N MET A 93 0.05 -20.90 12.93
CA MET A 93 0.35 -20.93 11.50
C MET A 93 1.08 -22.19 11.07
N THR A 94 2.00 -22.72 11.88
CA THR A 94 2.67 -24.00 11.61
C THR A 94 1.66 -25.15 11.61
N ALA A 95 0.78 -25.23 12.61
CA ALA A 95 -0.28 -26.24 12.66
C ALA A 95 -1.25 -26.11 11.47
N LEU A 96 -1.64 -24.89 11.12
CA LEU A 96 -2.48 -24.63 9.96
C LEU A 96 -1.81 -25.10 8.66
N ARG A 97 -0.51 -24.82 8.48
CA ARG A 97 0.24 -25.24 7.29
C ARG A 97 0.29 -26.74 7.10
N THR A 98 0.30 -27.52 8.20
CA THR A 98 0.21 -28.99 8.14
C THR A 98 -1.12 -29.45 7.56
N THR A 99 -2.22 -28.79 7.93
CA THR A 99 -3.57 -29.14 7.43
C THR A 99 -3.89 -28.53 6.06
N ASN A 100 -3.36 -27.34 5.78
CA ASN A 100 -3.64 -26.53 4.60
C ASN A 100 -2.32 -25.96 4.10
N PRO A 101 -1.64 -26.61 3.13
CA PRO A 101 -0.34 -26.16 2.67
C PRO A 101 -0.45 -24.80 1.97
N PHE A 102 0.31 -23.83 2.48
CA PHE A 102 0.50 -22.51 1.86
C PHE A 102 1.98 -22.12 1.93
N ASN A 103 2.44 -21.34 0.95
CA ASN A 103 3.83 -20.94 0.87
C ASN A 103 4.17 -19.82 1.88
N LYS A 104 3.35 -18.76 1.90
CA LYS A 104 3.60 -17.56 2.70
C LYS A 104 2.29 -16.92 3.15
N VAL A 105 2.27 -16.38 4.37
CA VAL A 105 1.21 -15.48 4.81
C VAL A 105 1.45 -14.10 4.18
N LEU A 106 0.50 -13.61 3.40
CA LEU A 106 0.60 -12.30 2.76
C LEU A 106 0.18 -11.17 3.70
N PHE A 107 -0.80 -11.41 4.56
CA PHE A 107 -1.33 -10.43 5.48
C PHE A 107 -1.87 -11.06 6.77
N SER A 108 -1.58 -10.44 7.91
CA SER A 108 -2.17 -10.76 9.21
C SER A 108 -2.27 -9.49 10.06
N THR A 109 -3.37 -9.32 10.80
CA THR A 109 -3.55 -8.17 11.69
C THR A 109 -4.41 -8.57 12.87
N PHE A 110 -4.22 -7.88 14.00
CA PHE A 110 -5.15 -8.00 15.12
C PHE A 110 -6.40 -7.16 14.82
N PHE A 111 -7.58 -7.72 15.13
CA PHE A 111 -8.84 -6.98 15.10
C PHE A 111 -9.77 -7.52 16.18
N GLN A 112 -10.66 -6.66 16.68
CA GLN A 112 -11.70 -7.04 17.63
C GLN A 112 -13.05 -6.98 16.93
N VAL A 113 -13.82 -8.06 17.06
CA VAL A 113 -15.20 -8.11 16.59
C VAL A 113 -16.11 -7.73 17.75
N ILE A 114 -16.94 -6.72 17.55
CA ILE A 114 -17.97 -6.33 18.51
C ILE A 114 -19.25 -7.03 18.12
N GLN A 115 -19.73 -7.93 18.97
CA GLN A 115 -20.97 -8.66 18.74
C GLN A 115 -22.14 -7.90 19.36
N PHE A 116 -23.12 -7.52 18.54
CA PHE A 116 -24.38 -6.93 19.01
C PHE A 116 -25.44 -8.02 19.13
N SER A 117 -25.80 -8.37 20.37
CA SER A 117 -26.95 -9.23 20.66
C SER A 117 -28.20 -8.36 20.84
N PHE A 118 -29.11 -8.42 19.87
CA PHE A 118 -30.46 -7.87 20.02
C PHE A 118 -31.30 -8.83 20.87
N GLN A 119 -31.61 -8.44 22.12
CA GLN A 119 -32.70 -9.07 22.84
C GLN A 119 -34.02 -8.46 22.39
N PHE A 120 -34.81 -9.22 21.63
CA PHE A 120 -36.23 -8.92 21.46
C PHE A 120 -36.93 -9.19 22.80
N LYS A 121 -37.27 -8.14 23.53
CA LYS A 121 -38.28 -8.23 24.59
C LYS A 121 -39.64 -8.38 23.92
N SER A 122 -40.13 -9.61 23.84
CA SER A 122 -41.55 -9.87 23.60
C SER A 122 -42.31 -9.35 24.81
N HIS A 123 -43.10 -8.28 24.65
CA HIS A 123 -44.12 -7.91 25.64
C HIS A 123 -45.31 -8.83 25.42
N HIS A 124 -45.56 -9.69 26.41
CA HIS A 124 -46.83 -10.40 26.58
C HIS A 124 -47.87 -9.45 27.14
#